data_AF-A0A7U4TII5-F1
#
_entry.id   AF-A0A7U4TII5-F1
#
_cell.length_a   1.000
_cell.length_b   1.000
_cell.length_c   1.000
_cell.angle_alpha   90.00
_cell.angle_beta   90.00
_cell.angle_gamma   90.00
#
_symmetry.space_group_name_H-M   'P 1'
#
loop_
_entity.id
_entity.type
_entity.pdbx_description
1 polymer ?
#
loop_
_entity_poly.entity_id
_entity_poly.type
_entity_poly.pdbx_seq_one_letter_code
_entity_poly.pdbx_strand_id
1 'polypeptide(L)'
;MQGMQLTFWPRYPDLDLEYFDHLLQKNAQELIFTRKIAETVSKITSSPVLTLHNATMGAPSGWGIFDFKTQLGEIYPVWKEKVNALWLELTPKLREKTLPIINIWLKRMIRTTSLKARYSQEKQRLSIFLPLLIAILKTSEFFLQSSASFLVIPYIDKFIRSSFGDKDIDYFREFLKFVLFFAPKTIVLCIDETTHPRGPTLKLAISALNKEKKWIKGLGVYGTGEIVTAEAITKLISKYQIFVLSAYQGKSRPYGWYKIRTYCPQGYHPAWRDGLAGLFSGTQVGFLTQDENKEQVQTEKGKILLGTYFRLKLKEYSLTPLSGEPFWCFYETLGNLG
;
A
#
# COMPACT_ATOMS: atom_id res chain seq x y z
N MET A 1 -10.07 -11.18 16.67
CA MET A 1 -10.02 -9.93 17.46
C MET A 1 -11.27 -9.13 17.12
N GLN A 2 -12.35 -9.34 17.86
CA GLN A 2 -13.51 -8.44 17.87
C GLN A 2 -13.30 -7.38 18.96
N GLY A 3 -13.81 -6.17 18.73
CA GLY A 3 -14.06 -5.17 19.76
C GLY A 3 -12.81 -4.56 20.36
N MET A 4 -12.26 -3.53 19.71
CA MET A 4 -11.39 -2.56 20.37
C MET A 4 -12.02 -1.18 20.17
N GLN A 5 -12.66 -0.65 21.21
CA GLN A 5 -13.27 0.68 21.15
C GLN A 5 -12.28 1.75 21.63
N LEU A 6 -12.20 2.85 20.88
CA LEU A 6 -11.51 4.07 21.30
C LEU A 6 -12.35 4.75 22.37
N THR A 7 -11.77 5.01 23.53
CA THR A 7 -12.48 5.67 24.64
C THR A 7 -11.98 7.07 24.90
N PHE A 8 -10.73 7.38 24.54
CA PHE A 8 -10.18 8.73 24.66
C PHE A 8 -8.98 8.97 23.75
N TRP A 9 -8.91 10.16 23.17
CA TRP A 9 -7.77 10.62 22.38
C TRP A 9 -7.19 11.90 23.01
N PRO A 10 -6.05 11.82 23.75
CA PRO A 10 -5.49 12.95 24.51
C PRO A 10 -5.24 14.23 23.69
N ARG A 11 -4.84 14.09 22.43
CA ARG A 11 -4.59 15.23 21.53
C ARG A 11 -5.89 15.96 21.13
N TYR A 12 -7.00 15.23 21.11
CA TYR A 12 -8.31 15.71 20.69
C TYR A 12 -9.39 15.22 21.67
N PRO A 13 -9.42 15.76 22.90
CA PRO A 13 -10.30 15.27 23.97
C PRO A 13 -11.78 15.46 23.63
N ASP A 14 -12.11 16.47 22.82
CA ASP A 14 -13.48 16.81 22.42
C ASP A 14 -13.87 16.21 21.06
N LEU A 15 -13.06 15.30 20.52
CA LEU A 15 -13.38 14.65 19.24
C LEU A 15 -14.60 13.75 19.41
N ASP A 16 -15.56 13.89 18.51
CA ASP A 16 -16.64 12.93 18.35
C ASP A 16 -16.07 11.57 17.89
N LEU A 17 -15.98 10.62 18.83
CA LEU A 17 -15.41 9.30 18.58
C LEU A 17 -16.33 8.41 17.74
N GLU A 18 -17.65 8.64 17.75
CA GLU A 18 -18.59 7.92 16.89
C GLU A 18 -18.42 8.36 15.45
N TYR A 19 -18.30 9.68 15.22
CA TYR A 19 -17.99 10.19 13.90
C TYR A 19 -16.60 9.74 13.41
N PHE A 20 -15.60 9.71 14.29
CA PHE A 20 -14.29 9.17 13.92
C PHE A 20 -14.38 7.69 13.51
N ASP A 21 -15.13 6.86 14.24
CA ASP A 21 -15.35 5.46 13.85
C ASP A 21 -16.08 5.34 12.51
N HIS A 22 -17.05 6.22 12.24
CA HIS A 22 -17.69 6.31 10.93
C HIS A 22 -16.67 6.56 9.80
N LEU A 23 -15.70 7.47 10.01
CA LEU A 23 -14.61 7.70 9.04
C LEU A 23 -13.76 6.44 8.83
N LEU A 24 -13.50 5.65 9.88
CA LEU A 24 -12.78 4.36 9.76
C LEU A 24 -13.57 3.35 8.91
N GLN A 25 -14.87 3.23 9.12
CA GLN A 25 -15.72 2.34 8.34
C GLN A 25 -15.73 2.72 6.85
N LYS A 26 -15.80 4.02 6.55
CA LYS A 26 -15.69 4.52 5.17
C LYS A 26 -14.31 4.27 4.55
N ASN A 27 -13.24 4.44 5.32
CA ASN A 27 -11.89 4.04 4.88
C ASN A 27 -11.82 2.52 4.62
N ALA A 28 -12.47 1.69 5.42
CA ALA A 28 -12.51 0.25 5.19
C ALA A 28 -13.22 -0.11 3.88
N GLN A 29 -14.27 0.63 3.51
CA GLN A 29 -14.96 0.47 2.22
C GLN A 29 -14.03 0.77 1.03
N GLU A 30 -13.16 1.78 1.13
CA GLU A 30 -12.12 2.05 0.11
C GLU A 30 -11.17 0.86 -0.05
N LEU A 31 -10.73 0.26 1.07
CA LEU A 31 -9.83 -0.89 1.05
C LEU A 31 -10.51 -2.11 0.43
N ILE A 32 -11.75 -2.40 0.82
CA ILE A 32 -12.54 -3.49 0.24
C ILE A 32 -12.71 -3.30 -1.27
N PHE A 33 -13.00 -2.08 -1.72
CA PHE A 33 -13.12 -1.77 -3.14
C PHE A 33 -11.81 -2.04 -3.88
N THR A 34 -10.69 -1.55 -3.37
CA THR A 34 -9.38 -1.76 -4.00
C THR A 34 -8.96 -3.22 -4.03
N ARG A 35 -9.20 -3.97 -2.94
CA ARG A 35 -9.02 -5.42 -2.89
C ARG A 35 -9.83 -6.08 -4.00
N LYS A 36 -11.15 -5.85 -4.04
CA LYS A 36 -12.04 -6.51 -5.01
C LYS A 36 -11.62 -6.25 -6.44
N ILE A 37 -11.19 -5.02 -6.76
CA ILE A 37 -10.64 -4.72 -8.09
C ILE A 37 -9.38 -5.54 -8.35
N ALA A 38 -8.41 -5.52 -7.44
CA ALA A 38 -7.14 -6.23 -7.62
C ALA A 38 -7.34 -7.75 -7.77
N GLU A 39 -8.21 -8.34 -6.94
CA GLU A 39 -8.55 -9.76 -7.01
C GLU A 39 -9.23 -10.10 -8.33
N THR A 40 -10.23 -9.30 -8.74
CA THR A 40 -10.99 -9.56 -9.97
C THR A 40 -10.12 -9.42 -11.20
N VAL A 41 -9.26 -8.39 -11.25
CA VAL A 41 -8.25 -8.23 -12.31
C VAL A 41 -7.35 -9.46 -12.35
N SER A 42 -6.76 -9.85 -11.20
CA SER A 42 -5.87 -11.01 -11.12
C SER A 42 -6.52 -12.30 -11.62
N LYS A 43 -7.79 -12.55 -11.23
CA LYS A 43 -8.58 -13.71 -11.67
C LYS A 43 -8.81 -13.72 -13.18
N ILE A 44 -9.30 -12.59 -13.73
CA ILE A 44 -9.65 -12.52 -15.15
C ILE A 44 -8.41 -12.67 -16.03
N THR A 45 -7.26 -12.18 -15.57
CA THR A 45 -6.04 -12.13 -16.38
C THR A 45 -5.07 -13.26 -16.09
N SER A 46 -5.38 -14.13 -15.12
CA SER A 46 -4.47 -15.15 -14.58
C SER A 46 -3.06 -14.61 -14.31
N SER A 47 -3.00 -13.39 -13.78
CA SER A 47 -1.73 -12.64 -13.62
C SER A 47 -1.63 -12.09 -12.20
N PRO A 48 -0.41 -12.03 -11.62
CA PRO A 48 -0.23 -11.43 -10.31
C PRO A 48 -0.50 -9.92 -10.38
N VAL A 49 -1.21 -9.41 -9.38
CA VAL A 49 -1.46 -7.98 -9.23
C VAL A 49 -0.61 -7.42 -8.11
N LEU A 50 0.27 -6.48 -8.43
CA LEU A 50 1.05 -5.72 -7.47
C LEU A 50 0.31 -4.42 -7.15
N THR A 51 -0.17 -4.24 -5.93
CA THR A 51 -0.81 -3.00 -5.52
C THR A 51 0.19 -2.07 -4.85
N LEU A 52 0.30 -0.84 -5.31
CA LEU A 52 1.17 0.19 -4.73
C LEU A 52 0.28 1.20 -4.03
N HIS A 53 0.28 1.26 -2.70
CA HIS A 53 -0.56 2.23 -1.99
C HIS A 53 0.27 3.32 -1.32
N ASN A 54 -0.31 4.52 -1.25
CA ASN A 54 0.22 5.55 -0.38
C ASN A 54 0.14 5.13 1.09
N ALA A 55 1.15 5.54 1.85
CA ALA A 55 1.35 5.17 3.24
C ALA A 55 0.15 5.56 4.13
N THR A 56 -0.52 6.70 3.89
CA THR A 56 -1.67 7.15 4.69
C THR A 56 -2.88 6.23 4.60
N MET A 57 -3.00 5.45 3.52
CA MET A 57 -4.13 4.58 3.25
C MET A 57 -3.82 3.12 3.58
N GLY A 58 -2.66 2.64 3.15
CA GLY A 58 -2.28 1.24 3.29
C GLY A 58 -1.54 0.93 4.59
N ALA A 59 -0.66 1.83 5.04
CA ALA A 59 0.22 1.51 6.15
C ALA A 59 -0.50 1.24 7.47
N PRO A 60 -1.52 2.03 7.84
CA PRO A 60 -2.22 1.80 9.09
C PRO A 60 -3.43 0.89 8.90
N SER A 61 -3.60 0.15 7.79
CA SER A 61 -4.83 -0.64 7.57
C SER A 61 -4.64 -2.13 7.45
N GLY A 62 -3.39 -2.60 7.38
CA GLY A 62 -3.14 -3.97 6.98
C GLY A 62 -3.71 -4.25 5.58
N TRP A 63 -3.79 -3.24 4.71
CA TRP A 63 -3.96 -3.36 3.25
C TRP A 63 -5.33 -3.83 2.77
N GLY A 64 -6.16 -4.37 3.65
CA GLY A 64 -7.44 -4.97 3.25
C GLY A 64 -7.28 -6.10 2.23
N ILE A 65 -6.08 -6.62 1.97
CA ILE A 65 -5.77 -7.79 1.11
C ILE A 65 -5.66 -9.03 2.00
N PHE A 66 -6.06 -10.23 1.58
CA PHE A 66 -5.86 -11.40 2.43
C PHE A 66 -4.38 -11.85 2.48
N ASP A 67 -3.97 -12.63 3.50
CA ASP A 67 -2.66 -13.28 3.47
C ASP A 67 -2.53 -14.31 2.35
N PHE A 68 -1.30 -14.66 1.96
CA PHE A 68 -1.07 -15.59 0.84
C PHE A 68 -1.71 -16.95 1.03
N LYS A 69 -1.79 -17.46 2.26
CA LYS A 69 -2.44 -18.74 2.55
C LYS A 69 -3.93 -18.68 2.27
N THR A 70 -4.59 -17.59 2.65
CA THR A 70 -6.01 -17.34 2.38
C THR A 70 -6.26 -17.11 0.89
N GLN A 71 -5.37 -16.39 0.19
CA GLN A 71 -5.50 -16.15 -1.25
C GLN A 71 -5.31 -17.40 -2.10
N LEU A 72 -4.34 -18.24 -1.71
CA LEU A 72 -3.91 -19.41 -2.49
C LEU A 72 -4.55 -20.72 -2.02
N GLY A 73 -5.08 -20.79 -0.80
CA GLY A 73 -5.72 -21.99 -0.26
C GLY A 73 -4.78 -23.20 -0.25
N GLU A 74 -5.23 -24.33 -0.80
CA GLU A 74 -4.53 -25.61 -0.79
C GLU A 74 -3.18 -25.59 -1.54
N ILE A 75 -3.01 -24.70 -2.53
CA ILE A 75 -1.75 -24.61 -3.30
C ILE A 75 -0.67 -23.79 -2.57
N TYR A 76 -1.00 -23.14 -1.45
CA TYR A 76 -0.06 -22.30 -0.70
C TYR A 76 1.25 -23.01 -0.30
N PRO A 77 1.25 -24.25 0.26
CA PRO A 77 2.49 -24.90 0.68
C PRO A 77 3.46 -25.13 -0.49
N VAL A 78 2.95 -25.65 -1.62
CA VAL A 78 3.75 -25.93 -2.82
C VAL A 78 4.25 -24.63 -3.46
N TRP A 79 3.41 -23.59 -3.48
CA TRP A 79 3.81 -22.26 -3.93
C TRP A 79 4.92 -21.68 -3.05
N LYS A 80 4.80 -21.76 -1.72
CA LYS A 80 5.79 -21.24 -0.75
C LYS A 80 7.15 -21.90 -0.95
N GLU A 81 7.20 -23.21 -1.13
CA GLU A 81 8.46 -23.94 -1.40
C GLU A 81 9.14 -23.46 -2.68
N LYS A 82 8.37 -23.29 -3.76
CA LYS A 82 8.91 -22.77 -5.03
C LYS A 82 9.37 -21.32 -4.93
N VAL A 83 8.65 -20.47 -4.19
CA VAL A 83 9.09 -19.10 -3.90
C VAL A 83 10.42 -19.11 -3.16
N ASN A 84 10.57 -19.94 -2.12
CA ASN A 84 11.81 -20.02 -1.34
C ASN A 84 12.99 -20.50 -2.20
N ALA A 85 12.80 -21.56 -3.00
CA ALA A 85 13.83 -22.05 -3.90
C ALA A 85 14.27 -20.99 -4.92
N LEU A 86 13.30 -20.33 -5.58
CA LEU A 86 13.59 -19.30 -6.57
C LEU A 86 14.22 -18.04 -5.93
N TRP A 87 13.82 -17.69 -4.71
CA TRP A 87 14.38 -16.55 -3.98
C TRP A 87 15.87 -16.77 -3.66
N LEU A 88 16.26 -17.96 -3.20
CA LEU A 88 17.65 -18.32 -2.96
C LEU A 88 18.48 -18.26 -4.25
N GLU A 89 17.92 -18.73 -5.37
CA GLU A 89 18.56 -18.68 -6.68
C GLU A 89 18.74 -17.24 -7.21
N LEU A 90 17.72 -16.39 -7.07
CA LEU A 90 17.69 -15.04 -7.62
C LEU A 90 18.51 -14.04 -6.80
N THR A 91 18.63 -14.23 -5.48
CA THR A 91 19.32 -13.29 -4.59
C THR A 91 20.73 -12.91 -5.07
N PRO A 92 21.64 -13.85 -5.39
CA PRO A 92 22.95 -13.49 -5.93
C PRO A 92 22.86 -12.84 -7.31
N LYS A 93 21.98 -13.32 -8.20
CA LYS A 93 21.84 -12.84 -9.59
C LYS A 93 21.30 -11.42 -9.69
N LEU A 94 20.43 -11.03 -8.76
CA LEU A 94 19.77 -9.72 -8.74
C LEU A 94 20.52 -8.67 -7.91
N ARG A 95 21.62 -9.04 -7.24
CA ARG A 95 22.36 -8.12 -6.36
C ARG A 95 22.77 -6.82 -7.07
N GLU A 96 23.33 -6.92 -8.27
CA GLU A 96 23.76 -5.73 -9.03
C GLU A 96 22.59 -4.92 -9.59
N LYS A 97 21.46 -5.58 -9.90
CA LYS A 97 20.27 -4.93 -10.47
C LYS A 97 19.41 -4.23 -9.41
N THR A 98 19.45 -4.73 -8.18
CA THR A 98 18.74 -4.14 -7.04
C THR A 98 19.48 -2.95 -6.45
N LEU A 99 20.82 -2.92 -6.53
CA LEU A 99 21.63 -1.88 -5.91
C LEU A 99 21.30 -0.44 -6.37
N PRO A 100 21.08 -0.15 -7.67
CA PRO A 100 20.65 1.18 -8.11
C PRO A 100 19.33 1.64 -7.47
N ILE A 101 18.34 0.75 -7.42
CA ILE A 101 17.00 1.03 -6.84
C ILE A 101 17.14 1.31 -5.34
N ILE A 102 17.93 0.49 -4.64
CA ILE A 102 18.23 0.65 -3.23
C ILE A 102 18.94 1.99 -2.98
N ASN A 103 19.91 2.37 -3.81
CA ASN A 103 20.63 3.62 -3.64
C ASN A 103 19.72 4.83 -3.86
N ILE A 104 18.83 4.79 -4.85
CA ILE A 104 17.83 5.86 -5.05
C ILE A 104 16.90 5.94 -3.84
N TRP A 105 16.44 4.79 -3.33
CA TRP A 105 15.64 4.73 -2.11
C TRP A 105 16.35 5.37 -0.91
N LEU A 106 17.58 4.94 -0.62
CA LEU A 106 18.33 5.36 0.55
C LEU A 106 18.68 6.85 0.52
N LYS A 107 18.89 7.44 -0.67
CA LYS A 107 19.07 8.90 -0.84
C LYS A 107 17.87 9.70 -0.31
N ARG A 108 16.67 9.10 -0.28
CA ARG A 108 15.43 9.73 0.21
C ARG A 108 15.31 9.72 1.74
N MET A 109 16.18 8.99 2.45
CA MET A 109 16.10 8.79 3.89
C MET A 109 16.87 9.82 4.74
N ILE A 110 17.67 10.73 4.17
CA ILE A 110 18.68 11.51 4.93
C ILE A 110 18.12 12.82 5.53
N ARG A 111 18.36 13.06 6.84
CA ARG A 111 18.68 14.39 7.43
C ARG A 111 19.27 14.44 8.87
N THR A 112 19.42 13.33 9.62
CA THR A 112 20.00 13.35 11.00
C THR A 112 20.86 12.12 11.32
N THR A 113 21.69 12.20 12.37
CA THR A 113 22.68 11.18 12.80
C THR A 113 22.05 9.87 13.30
N SER A 114 20.80 9.90 13.81
CA SER A 114 20.03 8.70 14.22
C SER A 114 19.63 7.79 13.06
N LEU A 115 19.82 8.22 11.81
CA LEU A 115 19.48 7.47 10.60
C LEU A 115 20.58 6.53 10.10
N LYS A 116 21.82 6.57 10.63
CA LYS A 116 22.91 5.67 10.13
C LYS A 116 22.62 4.19 10.38
N ALA A 117 22.20 3.81 11.59
CA ALA A 117 21.80 2.44 11.88
C ALA A 117 20.59 2.00 11.03
N ARG A 118 19.63 2.92 10.83
CA ARG A 118 18.44 2.70 10.00
C ARG A 118 18.76 2.56 8.51
N TYR A 119 19.76 3.30 8.03
CA TYR A 119 20.24 3.21 6.65
C TYR A 119 20.73 1.79 6.34
N SER A 120 21.55 1.22 7.23
CA SER A 120 22.05 -0.15 7.06
C SER A 120 20.93 -1.18 7.14
N GLN A 121 19.99 -1.02 8.08
CA GLN A 121 18.82 -1.88 8.21
C GLN A 121 17.95 -1.85 6.94
N GLU A 122 17.64 -0.65 6.41
CA GLU A 122 16.84 -0.50 5.19
C GLU A 122 17.56 -1.03 3.96
N LYS A 123 18.87 -0.81 3.85
CA LYS A 123 19.70 -1.39 2.78
C LYS A 123 19.61 -2.92 2.80
N GLN A 124 19.80 -3.53 3.97
CA GLN A 124 19.72 -4.98 4.14
C GLN A 124 18.31 -5.48 3.82
N ARG A 125 17.27 -4.83 4.36
CA ARG A 125 15.88 -5.17 4.10
C ARG A 125 15.59 -5.20 2.60
N LEU A 126 15.90 -4.13 1.88
CA LEU A 126 15.64 -4.06 0.44
C LEU A 126 16.47 -5.05 -0.37
N SER A 127 17.71 -5.33 0.05
CA SER A 127 18.56 -6.32 -0.63
C SER A 127 18.00 -7.75 -0.54
N ILE A 128 17.25 -8.04 0.51
CA ILE A 128 16.54 -9.31 0.69
C ILE A 128 15.19 -9.28 -0.02
N PHE A 129 14.48 -8.17 0.16
CA PHE A 129 13.10 -8.02 -0.26
C PHE A 129 12.92 -7.95 -1.78
N LEU A 130 13.76 -7.20 -2.51
CA LEU A 130 13.58 -7.04 -3.95
C LEU A 130 13.71 -8.37 -4.71
N PRO A 131 14.69 -9.25 -4.41
CA PRO A 131 14.72 -10.60 -4.96
C PRO A 131 13.51 -11.46 -4.57
N LEU A 132 13.08 -11.39 -3.31
CA LEU A 132 11.89 -12.11 -2.83
C LEU A 132 10.62 -11.68 -3.57
N LEU A 133 10.43 -10.37 -3.79
CA LEU A 133 9.31 -9.84 -4.57
C LEU A 133 9.30 -10.43 -5.98
N ILE A 134 10.45 -10.49 -6.65
CA ILE A 134 10.54 -11.11 -7.98
C ILE A 134 10.22 -12.60 -7.90
N ALA A 135 10.71 -13.32 -6.90
CA ALA A 135 10.41 -14.74 -6.73
C ALA A 135 8.90 -14.98 -6.53
N ILE A 136 8.24 -14.18 -5.69
CA ILE A 136 6.78 -14.18 -5.49
C ILE A 136 6.07 -13.96 -6.83
N LEU A 137 6.38 -12.88 -7.54
CA LEU A 137 5.69 -12.53 -8.79
C LEU A 137 5.87 -13.60 -9.88
N LYS A 138 7.10 -14.07 -10.07
CA LYS A 138 7.42 -15.09 -11.11
C LYS A 138 6.79 -16.44 -10.81
N THR A 139 6.85 -16.91 -9.57
CA THR A 139 6.23 -18.19 -9.21
C THR A 139 4.72 -18.11 -9.38
N SER A 140 4.11 -16.98 -9.02
CA SER A 140 2.66 -16.82 -9.08
C SER A 140 2.11 -16.84 -10.50
N GLU A 141 2.87 -16.34 -11.47
CA GLU A 141 2.52 -16.47 -12.88
C GLU A 141 2.21 -17.93 -13.29
N PHE A 142 2.98 -18.89 -12.77
CA PHE A 142 2.81 -20.31 -13.08
C PHE A 142 1.57 -20.90 -12.40
N PHE A 143 1.31 -20.55 -11.13
CA PHE A 143 0.20 -21.11 -10.36
C PHE A 143 -1.16 -20.50 -10.71
N LEU A 144 -1.20 -19.24 -11.15
CA LEU A 144 -2.45 -18.57 -11.52
C LEU A 144 -2.99 -19.04 -12.89
N GLN A 145 -2.14 -19.64 -13.73
CA GLN A 145 -2.59 -20.23 -15.00
C GLN A 145 -3.25 -21.60 -14.80
N SER A 146 -2.93 -22.30 -13.71
CA SER A 146 -3.38 -23.67 -13.42
C SER A 146 -4.46 -23.74 -12.33
N SER A 147 -4.89 -22.60 -11.78
CA SER A 147 -5.90 -22.54 -10.72
C SER A 147 -6.89 -21.38 -10.95
N ALA A 148 -8.10 -21.49 -10.39
CA ALA A 148 -9.05 -20.38 -10.32
C ALA A 148 -8.71 -19.36 -9.20
N SER A 149 -7.48 -19.44 -8.67
CA SER A 149 -7.00 -18.60 -7.59
C SER A 149 -6.62 -17.20 -8.11
N PHE A 150 -6.32 -16.31 -7.18
CA PHE A 150 -5.81 -14.98 -7.47
C PHE A 150 -4.59 -14.72 -6.61
N LEU A 151 -3.78 -13.75 -7.01
CA LEU A 151 -2.75 -13.25 -6.12
C LEU A 151 -2.60 -11.74 -6.25
N VAL A 152 -2.85 -11.09 -5.12
CA VAL A 152 -2.63 -9.68 -4.89
C VAL A 152 -1.48 -9.53 -3.90
N ILE A 153 -0.46 -8.79 -4.34
CA ILE A 153 0.77 -8.52 -3.61
C ILE A 153 0.72 -7.05 -3.16
N PRO A 154 0.48 -6.76 -1.87
CA PRO A 154 0.49 -5.38 -1.40
C PRO A 154 1.92 -4.87 -1.24
N TYR A 155 2.31 -3.86 -2.02
CA TYR A 155 3.54 -3.13 -1.81
C TYR A 155 3.28 -1.83 -1.06
N ILE A 156 4.03 -1.70 0.02
CA ILE A 156 3.91 -0.60 0.95
C ILE A 156 5.13 0.26 0.73
N ASP A 157 4.92 1.44 0.19
CA ASP A 157 5.94 2.44 0.28
C ASP A 157 5.34 3.82 0.07
N LYS A 158 5.95 4.82 0.71
CA LYS A 158 5.68 6.20 0.36
C LYS A 158 6.42 6.48 -0.95
N PHE A 159 5.97 5.87 -2.04
CA PHE A 159 6.56 5.99 -3.37
C PHE A 159 6.71 7.45 -3.76
N ILE A 160 5.71 8.27 -3.45
CA ILE A 160 5.74 9.71 -3.59
C ILE A 160 5.52 10.34 -2.23
N ARG A 161 6.58 10.91 -1.69
CA ARG A 161 6.57 11.84 -0.57
C ARG A 161 6.29 13.23 -1.15
N SER A 162 5.19 13.84 -0.71
CA SER A 162 4.89 15.25 -1.01
C SER A 162 6.06 16.21 -0.75
N SER A 163 6.95 15.87 0.19
CA SER A 163 8.14 16.64 0.54
C SER A 163 9.34 16.47 -0.40
N PHE A 164 9.37 15.44 -1.25
CA PHE A 164 10.48 15.18 -2.20
C PHE A 164 10.06 15.39 -3.66
N GLY A 165 8.75 15.41 -3.95
CA GLY A 165 8.20 15.82 -5.25
C GLY A 165 8.80 15.03 -6.41
N ASP A 166 9.44 15.71 -7.35
CA ASP A 166 10.01 15.12 -8.56
C ASP A 166 11.11 14.07 -8.29
N LYS A 167 11.80 14.15 -7.13
CA LYS A 167 12.86 13.20 -6.76
C LYS A 167 12.36 11.79 -6.47
N ASP A 168 11.06 11.65 -6.24
CA ASP A 168 10.40 10.36 -6.03
C ASP A 168 10.01 9.67 -7.35
N ILE A 169 9.89 10.44 -8.43
CA ILE A 169 9.54 9.93 -9.76
C ILE A 169 10.62 8.97 -10.25
N ASP A 170 11.90 9.25 -9.97
CA ASP A 170 13.01 8.39 -10.38
C ASP A 170 12.97 7.04 -9.67
N TYR A 171 12.70 7.03 -8.36
CA TYR A 171 12.54 5.76 -7.64
C TYR A 171 11.37 4.95 -8.20
N PHE A 172 10.22 5.60 -8.37
CA PHE A 172 9.02 4.94 -8.87
C PHE A 172 9.26 4.35 -10.27
N ARG A 173 9.92 5.10 -11.16
CA ARG A 173 10.29 4.68 -12.51
C ARG A 173 11.21 3.45 -12.49
N GLU A 174 12.31 3.53 -11.75
CA GLU A 174 13.31 2.45 -11.72
C GLU A 174 12.77 1.20 -11.02
N PHE A 175 11.93 1.36 -9.99
CA PHE A 175 11.22 0.25 -9.36
C PHE A 175 10.29 -0.47 -10.34
N LEU A 176 9.45 0.27 -11.07
CA LEU A 176 8.53 -0.33 -12.05
C LEU A 176 9.27 -1.01 -13.20
N LYS A 177 10.34 -0.39 -13.73
CA LYS A 177 11.19 -1.01 -14.75
C LYS A 177 11.77 -2.34 -14.25
N PHE A 178 12.29 -2.36 -13.02
CA PHE A 178 12.85 -3.57 -12.42
C PHE A 178 11.80 -4.68 -12.29
N VAL A 179 10.64 -4.37 -11.70
CA VAL A 179 9.56 -5.33 -11.52
C VAL A 179 9.10 -5.90 -12.86
N LEU A 180 8.78 -5.03 -13.83
CA LEU A 180 8.24 -5.46 -15.12
C LEU A 180 9.29 -6.11 -16.02
N PHE A 181 10.58 -5.83 -15.83
CA PHE A 181 11.65 -6.54 -16.54
C PHE A 181 11.74 -8.00 -16.10
N PHE A 182 11.68 -8.26 -14.79
CA PHE A 182 11.85 -9.62 -14.25
C PHE A 182 10.55 -10.41 -14.14
N ALA A 183 9.41 -9.75 -14.03
CA ALA A 183 8.07 -10.34 -13.93
C ALA A 183 7.10 -9.63 -14.90
N PRO A 184 7.27 -9.81 -16.22
CA PRO A 184 6.58 -9.01 -17.25
C PRO A 184 5.08 -9.24 -17.33
N LYS A 185 4.51 -10.28 -16.73
CA LYS A 185 3.04 -10.46 -16.67
C LYS A 185 2.40 -9.75 -15.48
N THR A 186 3.17 -9.11 -14.61
CA THR A 186 2.64 -8.39 -13.45
C THR A 186 1.79 -7.20 -13.88
N ILE A 187 0.59 -7.10 -13.31
CA ILE A 187 -0.25 -5.91 -13.43
C ILE A 187 -0.04 -5.06 -12.19
N VAL A 188 0.23 -3.78 -12.37
CA VAL A 188 0.49 -2.85 -11.27
C VAL A 188 -0.70 -1.92 -11.09
N LEU A 189 -1.29 -1.92 -9.89
CA LEU A 189 -2.36 -1.00 -9.50
C LEU A 189 -1.83 0.00 -8.47
N CYS A 190 -1.64 1.24 -8.88
CA CYS A 190 -1.28 2.34 -7.99
C CYS A 190 -2.55 2.95 -7.41
N ILE A 191 -2.69 2.88 -6.10
CA ILE A 191 -3.85 3.35 -5.36
C ILE A 191 -3.43 4.56 -4.55
N ASP A 192 -3.96 5.71 -4.92
CA ASP A 192 -3.65 6.97 -4.27
C ASP A 192 -4.93 7.76 -3.98
N GLU A 193 -4.88 8.46 -2.85
CA GLU A 193 -5.99 9.22 -2.26
C GLU A 193 -5.53 10.61 -1.81
N THR A 194 -4.34 11.04 -2.24
CA THR A 194 -3.83 12.36 -1.85
C THR A 194 -4.63 13.47 -2.51
N THR A 195 -5.12 14.38 -1.67
CA THR A 195 -5.66 15.64 -2.16
C THR A 195 -4.58 16.70 -2.20
N HIS A 196 -4.52 17.44 -3.30
CA HIS A 196 -3.66 18.60 -3.42
C HIS A 196 -4.39 19.69 -4.22
N PRO A 197 -4.24 20.98 -3.87
CA PRO A 197 -5.03 22.07 -4.46
C PRO A 197 -4.93 22.20 -5.98
N ARG A 198 -3.81 21.74 -6.57
CA ARG A 198 -3.56 21.76 -8.03
C ARG A 198 -3.75 20.38 -8.69
N GLY A 199 -4.29 19.41 -7.97
CA GLY A 199 -4.42 18.00 -8.37
C GLY A 199 -3.43 17.08 -7.65
N PRO A 200 -3.71 15.76 -7.54
CA PRO A 200 -2.91 14.82 -6.76
C PRO A 200 -1.43 14.82 -7.17
N THR A 201 -0.50 14.74 -6.22
CA THR A 201 0.95 14.74 -6.52
C THR A 201 1.35 13.61 -7.47
N LEU A 202 0.68 12.44 -7.34
CA LEU A 202 0.87 11.31 -8.25
C LEU A 202 0.38 11.61 -9.68
N LYS A 203 -0.62 12.47 -9.87
CA LYS A 203 -1.10 12.87 -11.21
C LYS A 203 -0.02 13.63 -12.00
N LEU A 204 0.72 14.51 -11.32
CA LEU A 204 1.85 15.23 -11.93
C LEU A 204 2.99 14.27 -12.29
N ALA A 205 3.32 13.34 -11.40
CA ALA A 205 4.34 12.32 -11.65
C ALA A 205 3.99 11.42 -12.85
N ILE A 206 2.73 10.97 -12.96
CA ILE A 206 2.25 10.19 -14.11
C ILE A 206 2.35 11.01 -15.39
N SER A 207 1.94 12.27 -15.35
CA SER A 207 2.01 13.14 -16.52
C SER A 207 3.46 13.31 -17.00
N ALA A 208 4.43 13.37 -16.09
CA ALA A 208 5.85 13.42 -16.45
C ALA A 208 6.32 12.10 -17.08
N LEU A 209 6.03 10.96 -16.43
CA LEU A 209 6.44 9.64 -16.92
C LEU A 209 5.82 9.27 -18.27
N ASN A 210 4.58 9.69 -18.52
CA ASN A 210 3.90 9.42 -19.78
C ASN A 210 4.38 10.28 -20.96
N LYS A 211 5.17 11.34 -20.71
CA LYS A 211 5.84 12.09 -21.80
C LYS A 211 6.92 11.23 -22.48
N GLU A 212 7.60 10.37 -21.73
CA GLU A 212 8.68 9.51 -22.23
C GLU A 212 8.13 8.27 -22.95
N LYS A 213 7.13 7.61 -22.36
CA LYS A 213 6.49 6.41 -22.91
C LYS A 213 5.06 6.35 -22.40
N LYS A 214 4.07 5.97 -23.22
CA LYS A 214 2.68 5.79 -22.77
C LYS A 214 2.44 4.36 -22.28
N TRP A 215 2.76 4.10 -21.02
CA TRP A 215 2.70 2.77 -20.37
C TRP A 215 1.96 2.79 -19.03
N ILE A 216 1.54 3.97 -18.57
CA ILE A 216 0.75 4.18 -17.35
C ILE A 216 -0.61 4.76 -17.71
N LYS A 217 -1.70 4.17 -17.23
CA LYS A 217 -3.06 4.66 -17.44
C LYS A 217 -3.66 5.16 -16.13
N GLY A 218 -3.95 6.46 -16.06
CA GLY A 218 -4.81 7.01 -15.01
C GLY A 218 -6.29 6.72 -15.29
N LEU A 219 -7.04 6.38 -14.23
CA LEU A 219 -8.48 6.15 -14.22
C LEU A 219 -9.17 7.04 -13.18
N GLY A 220 -10.49 7.29 -13.33
CA GLY A 220 -11.24 8.18 -12.45
C GLY A 220 -10.63 9.58 -12.40
N VAL A 221 -10.32 10.08 -11.20
CA VAL A 221 -9.71 11.41 -10.98
C VAL A 221 -8.31 11.56 -11.60
N TYR A 222 -7.60 10.45 -11.85
CA TYR A 222 -6.31 10.42 -12.54
C TYR A 222 -6.47 10.32 -14.07
N GLY A 223 -7.66 10.02 -14.56
CA GLY A 223 -8.03 9.94 -15.98
C GLY A 223 -8.98 11.07 -16.39
N THR A 224 -10.06 10.70 -17.06
CA THR A 224 -11.12 11.57 -17.58
C THR A 224 -12.39 11.57 -16.71
N GLY A 225 -12.32 11.02 -15.50
CA GLY A 225 -13.47 10.89 -14.59
C GLY A 225 -14.30 9.62 -14.79
N GLU A 226 -13.76 8.62 -15.50
CA GLU A 226 -14.41 7.32 -15.68
C GLU A 226 -14.61 6.55 -14.36
N ILE A 227 -15.70 5.80 -14.27
CA ILE A 227 -15.93 4.86 -13.15
C ILE A 227 -14.87 3.75 -13.23
N VAL A 228 -14.17 3.53 -12.14
CA VAL A 228 -13.13 2.49 -12.07
C VAL A 228 -13.76 1.13 -11.81
N THR A 229 -13.58 0.20 -12.75
CA THR A 229 -14.03 -1.20 -12.65
C THR A 229 -12.91 -2.16 -13.06
N ALA A 230 -12.99 -3.40 -12.61
CA ALA A 230 -12.02 -4.43 -13.01
C ALA A 230 -12.10 -4.72 -14.51
N GLU A 231 -13.31 -4.73 -15.08
CA GLU A 231 -13.56 -4.98 -16.50
C GLU A 231 -12.95 -3.87 -17.38
N ALA A 232 -13.04 -2.61 -16.94
CA ALA A 232 -12.39 -1.50 -17.63
C ALA A 232 -10.87 -1.63 -17.63
N ILE A 233 -10.28 -2.06 -16.51
CA ILE A 233 -8.84 -2.33 -16.42
C ILE A 233 -8.47 -3.47 -17.37
N THR A 234 -9.17 -4.61 -17.30
CA THR A 234 -8.87 -5.79 -18.13
C THR A 234 -8.86 -5.48 -19.62
N LYS A 235 -9.84 -4.69 -20.10
CA LYS A 235 -9.90 -4.28 -21.52
C LYS A 235 -8.69 -3.47 -21.98
N LEU A 236 -7.97 -2.84 -21.05
CA LEU A 236 -6.84 -1.96 -21.32
C LEU A 236 -5.47 -2.64 -21.14
N ILE A 237 -5.42 -3.88 -20.64
CA ILE A 237 -4.15 -4.57 -20.32
C ILE A 237 -3.28 -4.86 -21.54
N SER A 238 -3.89 -4.99 -22.72
CA SER A 238 -3.15 -5.11 -23.99
C SER A 238 -2.30 -3.87 -24.31
N LYS A 239 -2.59 -2.72 -23.69
CA LYS A 239 -1.91 -1.45 -23.93
C LYS A 239 -1.16 -0.92 -22.70
N TYR A 240 -1.62 -1.26 -21.51
CA TYR A 240 -1.10 -0.72 -20.26
C TYR A 240 -0.93 -1.82 -19.23
N GLN A 241 0.19 -1.82 -18.50
CA GLN A 241 0.43 -2.74 -17.38
C GLN A 241 0.36 -2.05 -16.03
N ILE A 242 0.38 -0.72 -16.03
CA ILE A 242 0.38 0.12 -14.83
C ILE A 242 -0.86 0.99 -14.89
N PHE A 243 -1.71 0.86 -13.87
CA PHE A 243 -2.92 1.64 -13.71
C PHE A 243 -2.82 2.48 -12.45
N VAL A 244 -3.31 3.72 -12.52
CA VAL A 244 -3.43 4.58 -11.34
C VAL A 244 -4.90 4.91 -11.14
N LEU A 245 -5.39 4.66 -9.94
CA LEU A 245 -6.77 4.83 -9.58
C LEU A 245 -6.92 5.39 -8.16
N SER A 246 -8.06 6.01 -7.92
CA SER A 246 -8.55 6.38 -6.59
C SER A 246 -9.54 5.31 -6.13
N ALA A 247 -9.38 4.84 -4.92
CA ALA A 247 -10.36 4.06 -4.19
C ALA A 247 -11.67 4.83 -3.96
N TYR A 248 -11.62 6.15 -3.83
CA TYR A 248 -12.79 7.01 -3.69
C TYR A 248 -13.35 7.44 -5.06
N GLN A 249 -14.62 7.13 -5.28
CA GLN A 249 -15.31 7.42 -6.55
C GLN A 249 -16.33 8.57 -6.42
N GLY A 250 -16.40 9.23 -5.25
CA GLY A 250 -17.40 10.28 -4.98
C GLY A 250 -16.99 11.67 -5.47
N LYS A 251 -17.99 12.54 -5.60
CA LYS A 251 -17.83 13.97 -5.95
C LYS A 251 -17.96 14.84 -4.69
N SER A 252 -17.03 14.77 -3.75
CA SER A 252 -17.05 15.64 -2.56
C SER A 252 -15.92 16.67 -2.58
N ARG A 253 -16.11 17.76 -1.82
CA ARG A 253 -15.05 18.76 -1.61
C ARG A 253 -14.05 18.26 -0.57
N PRO A 254 -12.74 18.51 -0.72
CA PRO A 254 -11.73 18.05 0.24
C PRO A 254 -11.92 18.69 1.61
N TYR A 255 -12.06 17.83 2.62
CA TYR A 255 -11.99 18.20 4.03
C TYR A 255 -10.75 17.54 4.64
N GLY A 256 -9.75 18.36 5.01
CA GLY A 256 -8.63 17.90 5.82
C GLY A 256 -9.04 17.69 7.28
N TRP A 257 -8.20 16.98 8.05
CA TRP A 257 -8.46 16.67 9.47
C TRP A 257 -8.92 17.88 10.29
N TYR A 258 -8.27 19.03 10.11
CA TYR A 258 -8.62 20.27 10.81
C TYR A 258 -10.10 20.67 10.61
N LYS A 259 -10.58 20.64 9.36
CA LYS A 259 -11.98 21.00 9.07
C LYS A 259 -12.95 19.97 9.65
N ILE A 260 -12.57 18.71 9.64
CA ILE A 260 -13.37 17.64 10.24
C ILE A 260 -13.48 17.83 11.74
N ARG A 261 -12.37 18.13 12.42
CA ARG A 261 -12.36 18.39 13.85
C ARG A 261 -13.21 19.61 14.22
N THR A 262 -13.16 20.68 13.42
CA THR A 262 -13.84 21.94 13.76
C THR A 262 -15.33 21.92 13.43
N TYR A 263 -15.73 21.25 12.35
CA TYR A 263 -17.09 21.39 11.80
C TYR A 263 -17.89 20.09 11.78
N CYS A 264 -17.29 18.94 12.11
CA CYS A 264 -17.90 17.60 12.01
C CYS A 264 -18.86 17.48 10.81
N PRO A 265 -18.39 17.74 9.57
CA PRO A 265 -19.27 17.74 8.42
C PRO A 265 -19.90 16.35 8.29
N GLN A 266 -21.19 16.26 7.98
CA GLN A 266 -21.94 15.00 7.82
C GLN A 266 -21.50 14.16 6.59
N GLY A 267 -20.27 14.33 6.10
CA GLY A 267 -19.79 13.78 4.83
C GLY A 267 -18.35 13.25 4.89
N TYR A 268 -18.07 12.29 4.02
CA TYR A 268 -16.78 11.62 3.96
C TYR A 268 -15.93 12.13 2.79
N HIS A 269 -14.65 12.43 3.07
CA HIS A 269 -13.65 12.73 2.05
C HIS A 269 -12.27 12.14 2.42
N PRO A 270 -11.60 11.37 1.54
CA PRO A 270 -10.28 10.73 1.74
C PRO A 270 -9.17 11.58 2.40
N ALA A 271 -9.13 12.87 2.05
CA ALA A 271 -8.29 13.92 2.65
C ALA A 271 -8.36 14.04 4.18
N TRP A 272 -9.33 13.43 4.84
CA TRP A 272 -9.45 13.50 6.30
C TRP A 272 -8.20 12.98 7.03
N ARG A 273 -7.43 12.09 6.38
CA ARG A 273 -6.15 11.55 6.85
C ARG A 273 -4.98 12.54 6.75
N ASP A 274 -5.14 13.60 5.95
CA ASP A 274 -4.07 14.57 5.71
C ASP A 274 -3.79 15.36 6.99
N GLY A 275 -2.50 15.39 7.38
CA GLY A 275 -2.04 16.05 8.61
C GLY A 275 -2.04 15.17 9.87
N LEU A 276 -2.52 13.92 9.79
CA LEU A 276 -2.47 12.97 10.91
C LEU A 276 -1.20 12.11 10.88
N ALA A 277 -0.06 12.70 11.25
CA ALA A 277 1.21 11.97 11.33
C ALA A 277 1.17 10.76 12.30
N GLY A 278 0.36 10.83 13.36
CA GLY A 278 0.17 9.74 14.31
C GLY A 278 -0.39 8.44 13.72
N LEU A 279 -1.02 8.49 12.52
CA LEU A 279 -1.45 7.28 11.81
C LEU A 279 -0.29 6.34 11.49
N PHE A 280 0.93 6.85 11.40
CA PHE A 280 2.10 6.04 11.12
C PHE A 280 2.73 5.45 12.39
N SER A 281 2.42 5.98 13.57
CA SER A 281 2.99 5.54 14.85
C SER A 281 2.58 4.10 15.16
N GLY A 282 3.55 3.21 15.36
CA GLY A 282 3.28 1.79 15.62
C GLY A 282 2.90 0.99 14.37
N THR A 283 3.10 1.57 13.19
CA THR A 283 3.04 0.86 11.91
C THR A 283 4.44 0.61 11.37
N GLN A 284 4.52 -0.30 10.42
CA GLN A 284 5.75 -0.64 9.72
C GLN A 284 6.40 0.51 8.96
N VAL A 285 5.65 1.57 8.60
CA VAL A 285 6.20 2.75 7.93
C VAL A 285 6.40 3.93 8.90
N GLY A 286 6.26 3.72 10.21
CA GLY A 286 6.46 4.77 11.21
C GLY A 286 7.80 5.49 11.03
N PHE A 287 8.83 4.76 10.60
CA PHE A 287 10.16 5.30 10.32
C PHE A 287 10.23 6.28 9.13
N LEU A 288 9.23 6.26 8.23
CA LEU A 288 9.14 7.23 7.11
C LEU A 288 8.66 8.60 7.58
N THR A 289 8.13 8.70 8.79
CA THR A 289 7.84 9.98 9.43
C THR A 289 9.06 10.50 10.15
N GLN A 290 9.25 11.82 10.09
CA GLN A 290 10.21 12.53 10.95
C GLN A 290 9.57 12.89 12.30
N ASP A 291 8.35 12.39 12.58
CA ASP A 291 7.63 12.71 13.79
C ASP A 291 8.08 11.75 14.90
N GLU A 292 8.81 12.29 15.87
CA GLU A 292 9.22 11.55 17.05
C GLU A 292 8.05 11.38 18.04
N ASN A 293 6.95 12.14 17.86
CA ASN A 293 5.76 12.00 18.67
C ASN A 293 5.03 10.71 18.32
N LYS A 294 5.23 9.71 19.17
CA LYS A 294 4.46 8.47 19.16
C LYS A 294 3.06 8.74 19.71
N GLU A 295 2.18 9.24 18.86
CA GLU A 295 0.82 9.56 19.24
C GLU A 295 0.09 8.33 19.80
N GLN A 296 -0.48 8.48 21.00
CA GLN A 296 -1.17 7.43 21.73
C GLN A 296 -2.64 7.74 21.89
N VAL A 297 -3.44 6.68 21.95
CA VAL A 297 -4.87 6.72 22.26
C VAL A 297 -5.20 5.73 23.37
N GLN A 298 -6.27 6.01 24.10
CA GLN A 298 -6.81 5.12 25.12
C GLN A 298 -7.93 4.28 24.51
N THR A 299 -7.84 2.97 24.69
CA THR A 299 -8.91 2.02 24.36
C THR A 299 -9.45 1.38 25.63
N GLU A 300 -10.54 0.64 25.51
CA GLU A 300 -11.04 -0.22 26.60
C GLU A 300 -9.99 -1.24 27.10
N LYS A 301 -8.97 -1.58 26.28
CA LYS A 301 -7.90 -2.53 26.60
C LYS A 301 -6.59 -1.88 27.05
N GLY A 302 -6.59 -0.55 27.22
CA GLY A 302 -5.39 0.20 27.61
C GLY A 302 -4.89 1.17 26.54
N LYS A 303 -3.73 1.78 26.82
CA LYS A 303 -3.07 2.75 25.94
C LYS A 303 -2.33 2.03 24.82
N ILE A 304 -2.55 2.47 23.58
CA ILE A 304 -1.83 1.98 22.41
C ILE A 304 -1.47 3.14 21.47
N LEU A 305 -0.59 2.88 20.51
CA LEU A 305 -0.25 3.85 19.46
C LEU A 305 -1.43 4.04 18.50
N LEU A 306 -1.67 5.27 18.06
CA LEU A 306 -2.78 5.61 17.16
C LEU A 306 -2.75 4.79 15.87
N GLY A 307 -1.60 4.67 15.21
CA GLY A 307 -1.47 3.85 14.01
C GLY A 307 -1.72 2.36 14.25
N THR A 308 -1.38 1.84 15.44
CA THR A 308 -1.73 0.47 15.85
C THR A 308 -3.24 0.30 16.01
N TYR A 309 -3.91 1.22 16.70
CA TYR A 309 -5.38 1.22 16.82
C TYR A 309 -6.05 1.20 15.44
N PHE A 310 -5.61 2.11 14.57
CA PHE A 310 -6.11 2.25 13.22
C PHE A 310 -5.98 0.95 12.40
N ARG A 311 -4.82 0.28 12.51
CA ARG A 311 -4.54 -1.03 11.87
C ARG A 311 -5.50 -2.10 12.30
N LEU A 312 -5.77 -2.17 13.60
CA LEU A 312 -6.67 -3.17 14.15
C LEU A 312 -8.11 -2.92 13.71
N LYS A 313 -8.59 -1.68 13.77
CA LYS A 313 -9.95 -1.31 13.33
C LYS A 313 -10.18 -1.51 11.85
N LEU A 314 -9.24 -1.09 11.01
CA LEU A 314 -9.39 -1.28 9.57
C LEU A 314 -9.28 -2.76 9.19
N LYS A 315 -8.46 -3.56 9.88
CA LYS A 315 -8.48 -5.01 9.72
C LYS A 315 -9.86 -5.57 10.09
N GLU A 316 -10.41 -5.19 11.23
CA GLU A 316 -11.75 -5.61 11.67
C GLU A 316 -12.84 -5.28 10.63
N TYR A 317 -12.83 -4.04 10.10
CA TYR A 317 -13.86 -3.58 9.16
C TYR A 317 -13.66 -4.04 7.71
N SER A 318 -12.42 -4.29 7.27
CA SER A 318 -12.14 -4.68 5.89
C SER A 318 -11.90 -6.18 5.70
N LEU A 319 -11.55 -6.90 6.76
CA LEU A 319 -11.17 -8.31 6.76
C LEU A 319 -11.96 -9.06 7.86
N THR A 320 -13.18 -9.46 7.55
CA THR A 320 -13.98 -10.38 8.38
C THR A 320 -13.25 -11.74 8.47
N PRO A 321 -13.24 -12.43 9.64
CA PRO A 321 -12.09 -13.18 10.11
C PRO A 321 -11.95 -14.54 9.42
N LEU A 322 -10.82 -14.80 8.76
CA LEU A 322 -10.51 -16.13 8.21
C LEU A 322 -9.09 -16.64 8.55
N SER A 323 -8.24 -15.82 9.16
CA SER A 323 -6.85 -16.22 9.43
C SER A 323 -6.35 -15.68 10.77
N GLY A 324 -5.83 -16.61 11.58
CA GLY A 324 -5.05 -16.33 12.80
C GLY A 324 -3.58 -16.06 12.52
N GLU A 325 -3.12 -16.12 11.27
CA GLU A 325 -1.73 -15.83 10.92
C GLU A 325 -1.45 -14.31 11.00
N PRO A 326 -0.22 -13.91 11.37
CA PRO A 326 0.22 -12.54 11.20
C PRO A 326 0.05 -12.15 9.74
N PHE A 327 -0.54 -10.98 9.53
CA PHE A 327 -0.74 -10.44 8.20
C PHE A 327 0.60 -10.34 7.48
N TRP A 328 0.66 -10.77 6.21
CA TRP A 328 1.86 -10.60 5.40
C TRP A 328 2.03 -9.12 5.02
N CYS A 329 2.47 -8.33 5.97
CA CYS A 329 2.93 -6.98 5.75
C CYS A 329 4.39 -7.08 5.31
N PHE A 330 4.71 -6.67 4.09
CA PHE A 330 6.04 -6.82 3.49
C PHE A 330 7.21 -6.14 4.25
N TYR A 331 6.90 -5.37 5.29
CA TYR A 331 7.89 -4.85 6.23
C TYR A 331 8.07 -5.70 7.51
N GLU A 332 7.12 -6.55 7.91
CA GLU A 332 7.23 -7.49 9.04
C GLU A 332 7.71 -8.90 8.61
N THR A 333 7.55 -9.28 7.34
CA THR A 333 7.58 -10.69 6.89
C THR A 333 8.93 -11.34 6.60
N LEU A 334 10.07 -10.69 6.87
CA LEU A 334 11.34 -11.41 6.74
C LEU A 334 11.52 -12.50 7.81
N GLY A 335 10.78 -12.42 8.93
CA GLY A 335 10.80 -13.42 10.00
C GLY A 335 9.89 -14.63 9.80
N ASN A 336 8.93 -14.60 8.87
CA ASN A 336 7.90 -15.65 8.72
C ASN A 336 8.11 -16.60 7.52
N LEU A 337 9.18 -16.37 6.74
CA LEU A 337 9.65 -17.30 5.71
C LEU A 337 10.80 -18.19 6.20
N GLY A 338 11.26 -17.97 7.45
CA GLY A 338 12.15 -18.86 8.19
C GLY A 338 11.38 -19.94 8.93
#